data_AF-A0A6Y1Z4C1-F1
#
_entry.id   AF-A0A6Y1Z4C1-F1
#
_cell.length_a   1.000
_cell.length_b   1.000
_cell.length_c   1.000
_cell.angle_alpha   90.00
_cell.angle_beta   90.00
_cell.angle_gamma   90.00
#
_symmetry.space_group_name_H-M   'P 1'
#
loop_
_entity.id
_entity.type
_entity.pdbx_description
1 polymer ?
#
loop_
_entity_poly.entity_id
_entity_poly.type
_entity_poly.pdbx_seq_one_letter_code
_entity_poly.pdbx_strand_id
1 'polypeptide(L)'
;QINATLYLYPGPESEPIRAAAVKKLEAYITAQHRLGRDIRLSAIYAALHVEGVQRVELTAPLADIVLNSTQASFCTEYSVVTGGSDE
;
A
#
# COMPACT_ATOMS: atom_id res chain seq x y z
N GLN A 1 -3.79 -3.05 9.62
CA GLN A 1 -4.60 -3.08 8.39
C GLN A 1 -4.06 -2.04 7.43
N ILE A 2 -4.19 -2.25 6.12
CA ILE A 2 -3.79 -1.29 5.08
C ILE A 2 -4.95 -1.09 4.11
N ASN A 3 -5.53 0.11 4.06
CA ASN A 3 -6.66 0.44 3.19
C ASN A 3 -6.27 1.58 2.27
N ALA A 4 -6.27 1.31 0.97
CA ALA A 4 -5.85 2.26 -0.04
C ALA A 4 -6.82 2.30 -1.23
N THR A 5 -7.01 3.51 -1.75
CA THR A 5 -7.69 3.78 -3.01
C THR A 5 -6.67 4.27 -4.03
N LEU A 6 -6.62 3.59 -5.17
CA LEU A 6 -5.73 3.93 -6.28
C LEU A 6 -6.51 4.73 -7.33
N TYR A 7 -5.99 5.89 -7.69
CA TYR A 7 -6.43 6.68 -8.83
C TYR A 7 -5.45 6.46 -9.96
N LEU A 8 -5.97 6.02 -11.10
CA LEU A 8 -5.17 5.59 -12.23
C LEU A 8 -5.20 6.62 -13.33
N TYR A 9 -4.13 6.70 -14.12
CA TYR A 9 -4.17 7.47 -15.36
C TYR A 9 -5.28 6.92 -16.29
N PRO A 10 -5.91 7.78 -17.11
CA PRO A 10 -6.94 7.35 -18.05
C PRO A 10 -6.44 6.23 -18.96
N GLY A 11 -7.13 5.10 -18.93
CA GLY A 11 -6.78 3.94 -19.74
C GLY A 11 -7.68 2.73 -19.44
N PRO A 12 -7.75 1.75 -20.34
CA PRO A 12 -8.61 0.57 -20.18
C PRO A 12 -8.09 -0.44 -19.14
N GLU A 13 -6.85 -0.30 -18.67
CA GLU A 13 -6.12 -1.34 -17.92
C GLU A 13 -6.13 -1.16 -16.40
N SER A 14 -7.30 -1.05 -15.77
CA SER A 14 -7.37 -0.83 -14.31
C SER A 14 -6.99 -2.06 -13.47
N GLU A 15 -7.45 -3.25 -13.87
CA GLU A 15 -7.23 -4.49 -13.12
C GLU A 15 -5.77 -4.96 -13.07
N PRO A 16 -5.00 -4.95 -14.18
CA PRO A 16 -3.58 -5.31 -14.14
C PRO A 16 -2.75 -4.39 -13.24
N ILE A 17 -3.05 -3.08 -13.26
CA ILE A 17 -2.37 -2.08 -12.42
C ILE A 17 -2.67 -2.36 -10.94
N ARG A 18 -3.95 -2.59 -10.60
CA ARG A 18 -4.36 -2.96 -9.24
C ARG A 18 -3.65 -4.24 -8.76
N ALA A 19 -3.61 -5.28 -9.59
CA ALA A 19 -2.95 -6.54 -9.26
C ALA A 19 -1.44 -6.36 -9.01
N ALA A 20 -0.77 -5.52 -9.80
CA ALA A 20 0.64 -5.18 -9.60
C ALA A 20 0.88 -4.43 -8.28
N ALA A 21 0.02 -3.47 -7.94
CA ALA A 21 0.07 -2.74 -6.67
C ALA A 21 -0.12 -3.67 -5.47
N VAL A 22 -1.11 -4.56 -5.54
CA VAL A 22 -1.37 -5.58 -4.50
C VAL A 22 -0.16 -6.48 -4.31
N LYS A 23 0.42 -6.98 -5.40
CA LYS A 23 1.63 -7.84 -5.33
C LYS A 23 2.82 -7.13 -4.67
N LYS A 24 3.04 -5.84 -4.97
CA LYS A 24 4.09 -5.05 -4.30
C LYS A 24 3.78 -4.83 -2.83
N LEU A 25 2.52 -4.58 -2.48
CA LEU A 25 2.09 -4.42 -1.09
C LEU A 25 2.30 -5.70 -0.28
N GLU A 26 1.93 -6.86 -0.82
CA GLU A 26 2.15 -8.17 -0.19
C GLU A 26 3.63 -8.46 0.05
N ALA A 27 4.49 -8.12 -0.92
CA ALA A 27 5.93 -8.22 -0.77
C ALA A 27 6.45 -7.30 0.33
N TYR A 28 5.92 -6.07 0.43
CA TYR A 28 6.23 -5.15 1.52
C TYR A 28 5.81 -5.72 2.88
N ILE A 29 4.56 -6.15 3.03
CA ILE A 29 4.03 -6.73 4.28
C ILE A 29 4.92 -7.90 4.74
N THR A 30 5.24 -8.81 3.83
CA THR A 30 6.12 -9.96 4.10
C THR A 30 7.52 -9.52 4.53
N ALA A 31 8.09 -8.52 3.87
CA ALA A 31 9.41 -8.00 4.19
C ALA A 31 9.48 -7.30 5.56
N GLN A 32 8.37 -6.69 5.99
CA GLN A 32 8.25 -5.99 7.27
C GLN A 32 7.88 -6.89 8.46
N HIS A 33 7.57 -8.16 8.24
CA HIS A 33 7.26 -9.12 9.32
C HIS A 33 8.49 -9.50 10.18
N ARG A 34 9.56 -8.71 10.16
CA ARG A 34 10.77 -8.88 10.98
C ARG A 34 10.76 -7.90 12.16
N LEU A 35 11.33 -8.32 13.29
CA LEU A 35 11.42 -7.51 14.50
C LEU A 35 12.10 -6.15 14.25
N GLY A 36 11.58 -5.11 14.90
CA GLY A 36 12.20 -3.77 14.92
C GLY A 36 12.16 -3.01 13.61
N ARG A 37 11.29 -3.37 12.66
CA ARG A 37 11.06 -2.56 11.47
C ARG A 37 9.81 -1.71 11.63
N ASP A 38 10.01 -0.41 11.51
CA ASP A 38 8.92 0.55 11.51
C ASP A 38 8.07 0.43 10.25
N ILE A 39 6.76 0.58 10.40
CA ILE A 39 5.83 0.71 9.28
C ILE A 39 5.68 2.18 8.97
N ARG A 40 6.16 2.58 7.79
CA ARG A 40 6.21 3.97 7.34
C ARG A 40 5.19 4.20 6.25
N LEU A 41 4.40 5.26 6.36
CA LEU A 41 3.43 5.68 5.35
C LEU A 41 4.12 5.84 4.00
N SER A 42 5.29 6.46 3.97
CA SER A 42 6.08 6.66 2.76
C SER A 42 6.41 5.34 2.04
N ALA A 43 6.70 4.28 2.78
CA ALA A 43 7.00 2.97 2.20
C ALA A 43 5.73 2.29 1.65
N ILE A 44 4.59 2.46 2.32
CA ILE A 44 3.29 1.99 1.81
C ILE A 44 2.92 2.73 0.52
N TYR A 45 3.04 4.06 0.51
CA TYR A 45 2.82 4.88 -0.68
C TYR A 45 3.74 4.48 -1.84
N ALA A 46 5.01 4.20 -1.56
CA ALA A 46 5.96 3.75 -2.58
C ALA A 46 5.63 2.34 -3.12
N ALA A 47 5.13 1.44 -2.27
CA ALA A 47 4.71 0.10 -2.72
C ALA A 47 3.46 0.18 -3.62
N LEU A 48 2.54 1.09 -3.32
CA LEU A 48 1.29 1.27 -4.05
C LEU A 48 1.41 2.13 -5.32
N HIS A 49 2.41 3.02 -5.41
CA HIS A 49 2.74 3.77 -6.63
C HIS A 49 3.47 2.88 -7.64
N VAL A 50 2.70 2.05 -8.35
CA VAL A 50 3.16 1.33 -9.55
C VAL A 50 2.92 2.15 -10.81
N GLU A 51 3.46 1.68 -11.93
CA GLU A 51 3.19 2.28 -13.23
C GLU A 51 1.68 2.33 -13.51
N GLY A 52 1.21 3.47 -14.00
CA GLY A 52 -0.21 3.73 -14.25
C GLY A 52 -1.00 4.28 -13.06
N VAL A 53 -0.43 4.30 -11.84
CA VAL A 53 -1.03 4.99 -10.68
C VAL A 53 -0.64 6.46 -10.70
N GLN A 54 -1.66 7.33 -10.63
CA GLN A 54 -1.51 8.78 -10.56
C GLN A 54 -1.49 9.27 -9.12
N ARG A 55 -2.40 8.74 -8.28
CA ARG A 55 -2.54 9.13 -6.88
C ARG A 55 -2.93 7.91 -6.04
N VAL A 56 -2.43 7.88 -4.81
CA VAL A 56 -2.82 6.90 -3.80
C VAL A 56 -3.43 7.66 -2.64
N GLU A 57 -4.62 7.27 -2.24
CA GLU A 57 -5.24 7.72 -0.99
C GLU A 57 -5.18 6.59 0.03
N LEU A 58 -4.52 6.83 1.15
CA LEU A 58 -4.38 5.85 2.22
C LEU A 58 -5.30 6.23 3.38
N THR A 59 -6.32 5.41 3.63
CA THR A 59 -7.25 5.62 4.75
C THR A 59 -6.80 4.88 6.01
N ALA A 60 -5.95 3.85 5.87
CA ALA A 60 -5.27 3.21 6.98
C ALA A 60 -3.94 2.61 6.53
N PRO A 61 -2.87 2.69 7.33
CA PRO A 61 -2.73 3.47 8.57
C PRO A 61 -2.66 4.99 8.31
N LEU A 62 -3.11 5.81 9.27
CA LEU A 62 -3.10 7.29 9.18
C LEU A 62 -1.80 7.93 9.68
N ALA A 63 -0.95 7.16 10.34
CA ALA A 63 0.33 7.60 10.88
C ALA A 63 1.36 6.47 10.77
N ASP A 64 2.64 6.83 10.81
CA ASP A 64 3.72 5.87 10.94
C ASP A 64 3.55 5.05 12.22
N ILE A 65 3.80 3.73 12.12
CA ILE A 65 3.81 2.84 13.28
C ILE A 65 5.27 2.54 13.60
N VAL A 66 5.76 3.20 14.64
CA VAL A 66 7.12 3.00 15.15
C VAL A 66 7.12 1.82 16.12
N LEU A 67 7.98 0.85 15.87
CA LEU A 67 8.10 -0.36 16.66
C LEU A 67 9.48 -0.41 17.30
N ASN A 68 9.55 -0.80 18.57
CA ASN A 68 10.84 -1.05 19.20
C ASN A 68 11.45 -2.39 18.73
N SER A 69 12.71 -2.64 19.07
CA SER A 69 13.47 -3.83 18.64
C SER A 69 12.87 -5.17 19.08
N THR A 70 11.90 -5.17 20.00
CA THR A 70 11.21 -6.37 20.50
C THR A 70 9.80 -6.52 19.93
N GLN A 71 9.30 -5.52 19.21
CA GLN A 71 7.97 -5.52 18.61
C GLN A 71 8.04 -5.90 17.13
N ALA A 72 6.97 -6.54 16.66
CA ALA A 72 6.75 -6.85 15.25
C ALA A 72 5.37 -6.32 14.83
N SER A 73 5.29 -5.82 13.61
CA SER A 73 4.02 -5.46 12.99
C SER A 73 3.33 -6.70 12.46
N PHE A 74 2.01 -6.78 12.65
CA PHE A 74 1.18 -7.80 12.00
C PHE A 74 0.07 -7.13 11.19
N CYS A 75 0.08 -7.34 9.88
CA CYS A 75 -0.98 -6.85 9.01
C CYS A 75 -2.12 -7.87 8.97
N THR A 76 -3.21 -7.58 9.68
CA THR A 76 -4.38 -8.47 9.75
C THR A 76 -5.20 -8.51 8.46
N GLU A 77 -5.19 -7.42 7.69
CA GLU A 77 -6.03 -7.23 6.51
C GLU A 77 -5.44 -6.13 5.63
N TYR A 78 -5.62 -6.25 4.32
CA TYR A 78 -5.38 -5.16 3.38
C TYR A 78 -6.52 -5.09 2.35
N SER A 79 -6.86 -3.87 1.94
CA SER A 79 -7.85 -3.58 0.90
C SER A 79 -7.29 -2.54 -0.05
N VAL A 80 -7.22 -2.90 -1.33
CA VAL A 80 -6.76 -2.01 -2.41
C VAL A 80 -7.85 -1.96 -3.47
N VAL A 81 -8.45 -0.79 -3.61
CA VAL A 81 -9.55 -0.54 -4.56
C VAL A 81 -9.15 0.53 -5.57
N THR A 82 -9.75 0.51 -6.75
CA THR A 82 -9.58 1.56 -7.76
C THR A 82 -10.68 2.60 -7.58
N GLY A 83 -10.28 3.86 -7.35
CA GLY A 83 -11.19 5.01 -7.16
C GLY A 83 -11.72 5.59 -8.48
N GLY A 84 -11.19 5.14 -9.61
CA GLY A 84 -11.46 5.67 -10.95
C GLY A 84 -10.28 6.46 -11.51
N SER A 85 -10.56 7.21 -12.57
CA SER A 85 -9.68 8.23 -13.14
C SER A 85 -9.98 9.55 -12.44
N ASP A 86 -8.98 10.25 -11.91
CA ASP A 86 -9.15 11.63 -11.43
C ASP A 86 -9.17 12.52 -12.68
N GLU A 87 -10.36 12.88 -13.15
CA GLU A 87 -10.60 13.88 -14.20
C GLU A 87 -10.77 15.27 -13.58
#